data_AF-A0A6B3G6B4-F1
#
_entry.id   AF-A0A6B3G6B4-F1
#
_cell.length_a   1.000
_cell.length_b   1.000
_cell.length_c   1.000
_cell.angle_alpha   90.00
_cell.angle_beta   90.00
_cell.angle_gamma   90.00
#
_symmetry.space_group_name_H-M   'P 1'
#
loop_
_entity.id
_entity.type
_entity.pdbx_description
1 polymer ?
#
loop_
_entity_poly.entity_id
_entity_poly.type
_entity_poly.pdbx_seq_one_letter_code
_entity_poly.pdbx_strand_id
1 'polypeptide(L)'
;GWGLHTWTGAKEPTDWAKPLMPVRKDAYGVTFEVPLIDGATSLSYILHKGDEKDLPSDQSLDLATYGHEVWMLGGKPGYLLPQTGGGAAPDLSKAEAQWIDANTVVWKVKTTDATSQQLVYAKKGGISVVDGALSDEGQWLRLQQGELSDAQKAKFPHLKDYPAFTVDPRDRDRVRESLRGQLIATQRAANGALLAATGVQTAGILDDLYGKKAASAELGPVFRKSKPTLSVWAPTARTVSLELDGRTVPMKRDDRTGVWSVTGKKSWQGKPYRYAVTIWAPTVQKLVTNKVTDPYSTALTADSARSLVVDLT
;
A
#
# COMPACT_ATOMS: atom_id res chain seq x y z
N GLY A 1 15.39 -4.00 42.66
CA GLY A 1 14.49 -3.78 41.50
C GLY A 1 14.44 -5.05 40.70
N TRP A 2 13.89 -5.03 39.49
CA TRP A 2 14.05 -6.13 38.54
C TRP A 2 15.52 -6.22 38.10
N GLY A 3 16.06 -7.43 38.02
CA GLY A 3 17.40 -7.76 37.57
C GLY A 3 17.37 -8.93 36.60
N LEU A 4 18.38 -9.01 35.74
CA LEU A 4 18.51 -10.05 34.72
C LEU A 4 19.57 -11.06 35.15
N HIS A 5 19.16 -12.28 35.44
CA HIS A 5 20.04 -13.41 35.65
C HIS A 5 20.38 -14.05 34.30
N THR A 6 21.65 -14.17 33.93
CA THR A 6 22.12 -14.67 32.62
C THR A 6 23.15 -15.78 32.77
N TRP A 7 23.19 -16.71 31.80
CA TRP A 7 24.22 -17.76 31.75
C TRP A 7 24.69 -18.08 30.33
N THR A 8 24.08 -19.05 29.64
CA THR A 8 24.51 -19.51 28.30
C THR A 8 24.61 -18.33 27.35
N GLY A 9 25.76 -18.18 26.70
CA GLY A 9 26.04 -17.10 25.75
C GLY A 9 26.49 -15.77 26.36
N ALA A 10 26.25 -15.53 27.65
CA ALA A 10 26.78 -14.36 28.34
C ALA A 10 28.29 -14.51 28.57
N LYS A 11 29.04 -13.44 28.31
CA LYS A 11 30.48 -13.36 28.60
C LYS A 11 30.76 -13.50 30.08
N GLU A 12 29.88 -12.93 30.90
CA GLU A 12 29.95 -12.93 32.35
C GLU A 12 28.60 -13.40 32.90
N PRO A 13 28.41 -14.72 33.13
CA PRO A 13 27.24 -15.25 33.80
C PRO A 13 27.04 -14.63 35.18
N THR A 14 25.80 -14.30 35.52
CA THR A 14 25.47 -13.66 36.80
C THR A 14 25.17 -14.68 37.89
N ASP A 15 25.36 -14.30 39.14
CA ASP A 15 24.81 -15.04 40.30
C ASP A 15 23.33 -14.65 40.50
N TRP A 16 22.48 -15.57 40.98
CA TRP A 16 21.08 -15.28 41.32
C TRP A 16 20.95 -14.12 42.33
N ALA A 17 21.83 -14.08 43.33
CA ALA A 17 21.83 -13.03 44.35
C ALA A 17 22.40 -11.69 43.82
N LYS A 18 23.06 -11.69 42.65
CA LYS A 18 23.70 -10.52 42.04
C LYS A 18 23.39 -10.47 40.54
N PRO A 19 22.11 -10.23 40.16
CA PRO A 19 21.74 -10.14 38.76
C PRO A 19 22.30 -8.87 38.11
N LEU A 20 22.32 -8.87 36.78
CA LEU A 20 22.63 -7.69 36.01
C LEU A 20 21.52 -6.64 36.22
N MET A 21 21.92 -5.42 36.56
CA MET A 21 21.00 -4.31 36.76
C MET A 21 20.79 -3.52 35.47
N PRO A 22 19.62 -2.89 35.27
CA PRO A 22 19.37 -2.14 34.04
C PRO A 22 20.31 -0.94 33.92
N VAL A 23 20.82 -0.70 32.72
CA VAL A 23 21.74 0.39 32.39
C VAL A 23 21.02 1.69 32.03
N ARG A 24 19.74 1.60 31.66
CA ARG A 24 18.90 2.74 31.28
C ARG A 24 17.45 2.53 31.71
N LYS A 25 16.75 3.64 31.94
CA LYS A 25 15.29 3.69 32.11
C LYS A 25 14.72 4.90 31.39
N ASP A 26 13.62 4.71 30.66
CA ASP A 26 12.86 5.77 30.00
C ASP A 26 11.34 5.58 30.19
N ALA A 27 10.53 6.27 29.39
CA ALA A 27 9.07 6.19 29.45
C ALA A 27 8.50 4.83 29.02
N TYR A 28 9.28 4.02 28.29
CA TYR A 28 8.86 2.73 27.73
C TYR A 28 9.33 1.54 28.58
N GLY A 29 10.40 1.69 29.37
CA GLY A 29 10.82 0.64 30.28
C GLY A 29 12.25 0.78 30.80
N VAL A 30 12.87 -0.37 31.06
CA VAL A 30 14.27 -0.50 31.48
C VAL A 30 15.06 -1.29 30.45
N THR A 31 16.33 -0.95 30.25
CA THR A 31 17.22 -1.62 29.29
C THR A 31 18.31 -2.37 30.05
N PHE A 32 18.58 -3.61 29.64
CA PHE A 32 19.73 -4.41 30.09
C PHE A 32 20.67 -4.62 28.91
N GLU A 33 21.97 -4.46 29.13
CA GLU A 33 23.00 -4.72 28.13
C GLU A 33 23.84 -5.92 28.60
N VAL A 34 23.81 -7.02 27.84
CA VAL A 34 24.49 -8.27 28.19
C VAL A 34 25.69 -8.46 27.26
N PRO A 35 26.94 -8.35 27.75
CA PRO A 35 28.10 -8.74 26.97
C PRO A 35 28.04 -10.23 26.64
N LEU A 36 28.21 -10.58 25.36
CA LEU A 36 28.18 -11.97 24.88
C LEU A 36 29.61 -12.52 24.69
N ILE A 37 29.75 -13.84 24.77
CA ILE A 37 30.96 -14.51 24.27
C ILE A 37 31.04 -14.39 22.74
N ASP A 38 32.25 -14.38 22.19
CA ASP A 38 32.44 -14.38 20.75
C ASP A 38 31.78 -15.61 20.11
N GLY A 39 30.94 -15.40 19.11
CA GLY A 39 30.22 -16.47 18.41
C GLY A 39 29.03 -17.07 19.17
N ALA A 40 28.53 -16.41 20.22
CA ALA A 40 27.29 -16.82 20.89
C ALA A 40 26.13 -16.95 19.89
N THR A 41 25.42 -18.08 19.93
CA THR A 41 24.23 -18.33 19.10
C THR A 41 22.92 -18.14 19.88
N SER A 42 22.98 -18.15 21.21
CA SER A 42 21.83 -17.92 22.07
C SER A 42 22.26 -17.24 23.37
N LEU A 43 21.31 -16.55 24.03
CA LEU A 43 21.46 -16.03 25.39
C LEU A 43 20.36 -16.65 26.26
N SER A 44 20.73 -17.32 27.36
CA SER A 44 19.74 -17.82 28.31
C SER A 44 19.68 -16.93 29.56
N TYR A 45 18.46 -16.61 30.01
CA TYR A 45 18.24 -15.63 31.08
C TYR A 45 16.92 -15.85 31.85
N ILE A 46 16.83 -15.18 33.01
CA ILE A 46 15.62 -15.01 33.82
C ILE A 46 15.55 -13.55 34.27
N LEU A 47 14.42 -12.89 34.04
CA LEU A 47 14.12 -11.60 34.66
C LEU A 47 13.46 -11.85 36.02
N HIS A 48 14.00 -11.28 37.10
CA HIS A 48 13.50 -11.52 38.45
C HIS A 48 13.65 -10.32 39.39
N LYS A 49 12.90 -10.31 40.51
CA LYS A 49 12.98 -9.34 41.59
C LYS A 49 13.05 -10.09 42.92
N GLY A 50 14.25 -10.32 43.42
CA GLY A 50 14.44 -11.28 44.52
C GLY A 50 14.08 -12.68 44.03
N ASP A 51 13.22 -13.38 44.75
CA ASP A 51 12.77 -14.73 44.36
C ASP A 51 11.57 -14.73 43.40
N GLU A 52 11.01 -13.57 43.10
CA GLU A 52 9.92 -13.41 42.13
C GLU A 52 10.48 -13.42 40.69
N LYS A 53 10.20 -14.48 39.92
CA LYS A 53 10.46 -14.52 38.48
C LYS A 53 9.36 -13.78 37.70
N ASP A 54 9.73 -13.08 36.64
CA ASP A 54 8.78 -12.45 35.71
C ASP A 54 7.95 -13.49 34.95
N LEU A 55 8.61 -14.56 34.50
CA LEU A 55 8.02 -15.73 33.87
C LEU A 55 8.42 -16.99 34.63
N PRO A 56 7.53 -17.99 34.74
CA PRO A 56 7.80 -19.19 35.54
C PRO A 56 8.89 -20.08 34.94
N SER A 57 9.04 -20.06 33.61
CA SER A 57 10.07 -20.84 32.90
C SER A 57 11.33 -20.02 32.66
N ASP A 58 12.45 -20.72 32.51
CA ASP A 58 13.71 -20.13 32.08
C ASP A 58 13.59 -19.71 30.60
N GLN A 59 14.18 -18.57 30.26
CA GLN A 59 14.07 -17.99 28.93
C GLN A 59 15.36 -18.23 28.12
N SER A 60 15.21 -18.34 26.81
CA SER A 60 16.32 -18.43 25.87
C SER A 60 16.04 -17.56 24.65
N LEU A 61 16.99 -16.70 24.32
CA LEU A 61 17.00 -15.83 23.16
C LEU A 61 17.87 -16.47 22.09
N ASP A 62 17.27 -16.92 21.00
CA ASP A 62 18.01 -17.32 19.80
C ASP A 62 18.46 -16.07 19.03
N LEU A 63 19.77 -15.84 18.99
CA LEU A 63 20.37 -14.64 18.38
C LEU A 63 20.32 -14.69 16.86
N ALA A 64 20.28 -15.88 16.24
CA ALA A 64 20.11 -16.02 14.80
C ALA A 64 18.69 -15.65 14.37
N THR A 65 17.69 -16.02 15.20
CA THR A 65 16.28 -15.76 14.92
C THR A 65 15.86 -14.33 15.27
N TYR A 66 16.25 -13.83 16.43
CA TYR A 66 15.72 -12.58 16.99
C TYR A 66 16.73 -11.42 17.00
N GLY A 67 18.00 -11.67 16.65
CA GLY A 67 19.05 -10.66 16.69
C GLY A 67 19.54 -10.36 18.11
N HIS A 68 20.24 -9.24 18.24
CA HIS A 68 20.94 -8.83 19.48
C HIS A 68 20.17 -7.77 20.28
N GLU A 69 18.97 -7.39 19.84
CA GLU A 69 18.10 -6.46 20.54
C GLU A 69 16.68 -7.02 20.51
N VAL A 70 16.08 -7.18 21.69
CA VAL A 70 14.70 -7.64 21.86
C VAL A 70 13.99 -6.80 22.92
N TRP A 71 12.71 -6.58 22.73
CA TRP A 71 11.82 -5.94 23.70
C TRP A 71 10.90 -7.01 24.30
N MET A 72 10.53 -6.85 25.56
CA MET A 72 9.66 -7.79 26.28
C MET A 72 8.63 -7.02 27.08
N LEU A 73 7.45 -7.60 27.24
CA LEU A 73 6.42 -7.12 28.14
C LEU A 73 6.43 -8.00 29.40
N GLY A 74 6.55 -7.39 30.57
CA GLY A 74 6.59 -8.12 31.84
C GLY A 74 5.39 -9.04 32.01
N GLY A 75 5.65 -10.28 32.44
CA GLY A 75 4.65 -11.33 32.64
C GLY A 75 4.07 -11.93 31.36
N LYS A 76 4.59 -11.57 30.17
CA LYS A 76 4.13 -12.10 28.88
C LYS A 76 5.27 -12.81 28.14
N PRO A 77 5.12 -14.10 27.79
CA PRO A 77 6.13 -14.82 27.02
C PRO A 77 6.26 -14.25 25.61
N GLY A 78 7.48 -14.32 25.07
CA GLY A 78 7.82 -13.90 23.71
C GLY A 78 8.45 -12.51 23.61
N TYR A 79 9.08 -12.27 22.46
CA TYR A 79 9.78 -11.01 22.17
C TYR A 79 8.92 -10.12 21.28
N LEU A 80 8.86 -8.85 21.64
CA LEU A 80 8.65 -7.76 20.70
C LEU A 80 10.00 -7.52 20.01
N LEU A 81 10.12 -7.88 18.74
CA LEU A 81 11.32 -7.49 18.00
C LEU A 81 11.32 -5.96 17.89
N PRO A 82 12.44 -5.27 18.19
CA PRO A 82 12.57 -3.89 17.79
C PRO A 82 12.32 -3.87 16.29
N GLN A 83 11.28 -3.14 15.88
CA GLN A 83 11.30 -2.63 14.53
C GLN A 83 12.59 -1.84 14.48
N THR A 84 13.56 -2.25 13.66
CA THR A 84 14.79 -1.49 13.45
C THR A 84 14.40 -0.03 13.31
N GLY A 85 14.69 0.74 14.36
CA GLY A 85 14.28 2.14 14.45
C GLY A 85 14.89 2.86 13.26
N GLY A 86 14.04 3.40 12.38
CA GLY A 86 14.46 4.15 11.21
C GLY A 86 13.46 4.19 10.07
N GLY A 87 12.50 3.26 10.01
CA GLY A 87 11.34 3.39 9.12
C GLY A 87 10.30 4.31 9.74
N ALA A 88 9.73 5.24 8.96
CA ALA A 88 8.49 5.87 9.39
C ALA A 88 7.43 4.78 9.63
N ALA A 89 6.59 4.96 10.66
CA ALA A 89 5.48 4.04 10.92
C ALA A 89 4.65 3.82 9.63
N PRO A 90 4.15 2.59 9.38
CA PRO A 90 3.31 2.32 8.22
C PRO A 90 2.14 3.32 8.13
N ASP A 91 2.07 4.05 7.02
CA ASP A 91 1.09 5.11 6.81
C ASP A 91 0.49 4.99 5.41
N LEU A 92 -0.74 4.47 5.36
CA LEU A 92 -1.47 4.24 4.12
C LEU A 92 -2.01 5.54 3.49
N SER A 93 -1.98 6.66 4.21
CA SER A 93 -2.40 7.97 3.67
C SER A 93 -1.33 8.61 2.78
N LYS A 94 -0.08 8.18 2.93
CA LYS A 94 1.02 8.55 2.02
C LYS A 94 0.96 7.72 0.73
N ALA A 95 1.80 8.11 -0.23
CA ALA A 95 1.99 7.36 -1.47
C ALA A 95 3.46 7.39 -1.91
N GLU A 96 4.31 6.64 -1.20
CA GLU A 96 5.76 6.67 -1.39
C GLU A 96 6.26 5.64 -2.43
N ALA A 97 5.41 4.70 -2.83
CA ALA A 97 5.67 3.78 -3.95
C ALA A 97 5.08 4.31 -5.26
N GLN A 98 5.74 4.04 -6.38
CA GLN A 98 5.31 4.47 -7.72
C GLN A 98 5.28 3.29 -8.68
N TRP A 99 4.10 2.97 -9.22
CA TRP A 99 3.94 1.91 -10.23
C TRP A 99 4.00 2.54 -11.63
N ILE A 100 5.15 2.40 -12.29
CA ILE A 100 5.50 3.24 -13.44
C ILE A 100 5.16 2.62 -14.80
N ASP A 101 4.99 1.30 -14.87
CA ASP A 101 4.50 0.55 -16.03
C ASP A 101 3.92 -0.81 -15.61
N ALA A 102 3.43 -1.62 -16.55
CA ALA A 102 2.79 -2.91 -16.26
C ALA A 102 3.62 -3.87 -15.39
N ASN A 103 4.94 -3.70 -15.35
CA ASN A 103 5.84 -4.61 -14.66
C ASN A 103 6.61 -3.96 -13.52
N THR A 104 6.78 -2.63 -13.49
CA THR A 104 7.83 -2.00 -12.67
C THR A 104 7.25 -1.10 -11.59
N VAL A 105 7.60 -1.39 -10.34
CA VAL A 105 7.31 -0.57 -9.16
C VAL A 105 8.62 0.01 -8.65
N VAL A 106 8.63 1.31 -8.35
CA VAL A 106 9.77 2.01 -7.75
C VAL A 106 9.39 2.41 -6.34
N TRP A 107 10.21 2.05 -5.36
CA TRP A 107 9.91 2.35 -3.97
C TRP A 107 11.19 2.47 -3.14
N LYS A 108 11.34 3.60 -2.44
CA LYS A 108 12.52 3.92 -1.64
C LYS A 108 12.50 3.17 -0.30
N VAL A 109 12.77 1.87 -0.34
CA VAL A 109 12.93 1.02 0.84
C VAL A 109 14.28 0.32 0.83
N LYS A 110 14.86 0.12 2.02
CA LYS A 110 16.08 -0.67 2.17
C LYS A 110 15.73 -2.14 2.02
N THR A 111 16.26 -2.80 1.00
CA THR A 111 16.08 -4.23 0.77
C THR A 111 17.21 -5.04 1.40
N THR A 112 16.89 -6.24 1.86
CA THR A 112 17.82 -7.29 2.26
C THR A 112 17.26 -8.64 1.82
N ASP A 113 18.09 -9.69 1.81
CA ASP A 113 17.65 -11.06 1.48
C ASP A 113 16.58 -11.58 2.46
N ALA A 114 16.48 -11.00 3.66
CA ALA A 114 15.48 -11.31 4.67
C ALA A 114 14.20 -10.47 4.56
N THR A 115 14.05 -9.65 3.51
CA THR A 115 12.85 -8.81 3.29
C THR A 115 12.12 -9.22 2.03
N SER A 116 10.79 -9.11 2.05
CA SER A 116 9.94 -9.28 0.87
C SER A 116 9.09 -8.05 0.62
N GLN A 117 8.91 -7.69 -0.65
CA GLN A 117 8.07 -6.57 -1.08
C GLN A 117 6.87 -7.09 -1.87
N GLN A 118 5.73 -6.46 -1.66
CA GLN A 118 4.46 -6.84 -2.29
C GLN A 118 3.63 -5.60 -2.58
N LEU A 119 2.76 -5.70 -3.58
CA LEU A 119 1.59 -4.83 -3.70
C LEU A 119 0.37 -5.57 -3.14
N VAL A 120 -0.23 -5.04 -2.08
CA VAL A 120 -1.48 -5.55 -1.49
C VAL A 120 -2.64 -4.71 -2.00
N TYR A 121 -3.74 -5.35 -2.39
CA TYR A 121 -4.95 -4.67 -2.84
C TYR A 121 -6.24 -5.24 -2.23
N ALA A 122 -7.21 -4.35 -2.05
CA ALA A 122 -8.56 -4.69 -1.61
C ALA A 122 -9.58 -4.04 -2.55
N LYS A 123 -10.42 -4.87 -3.19
CA LYS A 123 -11.41 -4.42 -4.19
C LYS A 123 -12.43 -3.41 -3.63
N LYS A 124 -12.74 -3.53 -2.33
CA LYS A 124 -13.68 -2.66 -1.61
C LYS A 124 -12.97 -1.67 -0.68
N GLY A 125 -11.63 -1.70 -0.63
CA GLY A 125 -10.83 -1.07 0.42
C GLY A 125 -11.10 -1.67 1.80
N GLY A 126 -10.72 -0.93 2.84
CA GLY A 126 -10.95 -1.30 4.24
C GLY A 126 -9.72 -1.82 4.98
N ILE A 127 -8.60 -2.02 4.28
CA ILE A 127 -7.33 -2.35 4.93
C ILE A 127 -6.80 -1.11 5.63
N SER A 128 -6.47 -1.25 6.91
CA SER A 128 -5.86 -0.23 7.76
C SER A 128 -4.63 -0.81 8.45
N VAL A 129 -3.84 0.04 9.10
CA VAL A 129 -2.76 -0.42 9.99
C VAL A 129 -3.30 -0.41 11.43
N VAL A 130 -3.19 -1.53 12.12
CA VAL A 130 -3.58 -1.72 13.53
C VAL A 130 -2.43 -2.41 14.23
N ASP A 131 -1.93 -1.81 15.31
CA ASP A 131 -0.81 -2.34 16.11
C ASP A 131 0.43 -2.73 15.27
N GLY A 132 0.72 -1.94 14.23
CA GLY A 132 1.87 -2.16 13.34
C GLY A 132 1.68 -3.26 12.29
N ALA A 133 0.50 -3.88 12.20
CA ALA A 133 0.16 -4.87 11.17
C ALA A 133 -0.98 -4.36 10.27
N LEU A 134 -1.17 -5.00 9.11
CA LEU A 134 -2.38 -4.77 8.32
C LEU A 134 -3.59 -5.43 9.02
N SER A 135 -4.73 -4.75 9.01
CA SER A 135 -5.98 -5.30 9.57
C SER A 135 -6.55 -6.47 8.75
N ASP A 136 -6.13 -6.60 7.50
CA ASP A 136 -6.46 -7.69 6.59
C ASP A 136 -5.28 -7.86 5.60
N GLU A 137 -4.95 -9.10 5.26
CA GLU A 137 -3.83 -9.42 4.37
C GLU A 137 -4.10 -9.10 2.89
N GLY A 138 -5.37 -8.91 2.53
CA GLY A 138 -5.81 -8.56 1.20
C GLY A 138 -5.45 -9.60 0.14
N GLN A 139 -5.43 -9.16 -1.11
CA GLN A 139 -4.84 -9.92 -2.20
C GLN A 139 -3.51 -9.28 -2.57
N TRP A 140 -2.48 -10.07 -2.88
CA TRP A 140 -1.16 -9.52 -3.17
C TRP A 140 -0.62 -9.87 -4.55
N LEU A 141 0.21 -8.98 -5.09
CA LEU A 141 1.09 -9.19 -6.21
C LEU A 141 2.52 -9.21 -5.67
N ARG A 142 3.25 -10.29 -5.94
CA ARG A 142 4.65 -10.43 -5.52
C ARG A 142 5.53 -9.49 -6.32
N LEU A 143 6.46 -8.85 -5.61
CA LEU A 143 7.49 -8.02 -6.22
C LEU A 143 8.84 -8.72 -6.07
N GLN A 144 9.57 -8.82 -7.18
CA GLN A 144 10.93 -9.32 -7.24
C GLN A 144 11.89 -8.14 -7.39
N GLN A 145 13.08 -8.20 -6.81
CA GLN A 145 14.08 -7.14 -7.01
C GLN A 145 14.41 -7.00 -8.50
N GLY A 146 14.53 -5.77 -8.98
CA GLY A 146 14.88 -5.47 -10.35
C GLY A 146 15.63 -4.15 -10.47
N GLU A 147 15.82 -3.69 -11.70
CA GLU A 147 16.51 -2.44 -12.01
C GLU A 147 15.70 -1.64 -13.02
N LEU A 148 15.85 -0.32 -12.98
CA LEU A 148 15.31 0.56 -14.01
C LEU A 148 16.16 0.44 -15.29
N SER A 149 15.50 0.18 -16.40
CA SER A 149 16.09 0.33 -17.73
C SER A 149 16.44 1.79 -18.03
N ASP A 150 17.36 2.01 -18.97
CA ASP A 150 17.75 3.37 -19.37
C ASP A 150 16.57 4.19 -19.92
N ALA A 151 15.64 3.54 -20.63
CA ALA A 151 14.41 4.17 -21.09
C ALA A 151 13.51 4.62 -19.93
N GLN A 152 13.39 3.81 -18.87
CA GLN A 152 12.64 4.19 -17.67
C GLN A 152 13.34 5.31 -16.90
N LYS A 153 14.67 5.28 -16.76
CA LYS A 153 15.45 6.37 -16.13
C LYS A 153 15.29 7.68 -16.91
N ALA A 154 15.28 7.63 -18.25
CA ALA A 154 15.07 8.79 -19.09
C ALA A 154 13.63 9.34 -18.97
N LYS A 155 12.62 8.45 -18.91
CA LYS A 155 11.21 8.84 -18.74
C LYS A 155 10.89 9.37 -17.34
N PHE A 156 11.53 8.81 -16.32
CA PHE A 156 11.32 9.14 -14.90
C PHE A 156 12.64 9.54 -14.22
N PRO A 157 13.26 10.67 -14.61
CA PRO A 157 14.60 11.04 -14.15
C PRO A 157 14.67 11.30 -12.64
N HIS A 158 13.56 11.67 -12.02
CA HIS A 158 13.44 11.87 -10.58
C HIS A 158 13.43 10.56 -9.77
N LEU A 159 13.30 9.40 -10.44
CA LEU A 159 13.26 8.07 -9.84
C LEU A 159 14.52 7.23 -10.12
N LYS A 160 15.43 7.73 -10.94
CA LYS A 160 16.51 6.94 -11.54
C LYS A 160 17.42 6.23 -10.51
N ASP A 161 17.53 6.77 -9.30
CA ASP A 161 18.39 6.29 -8.22
C ASP A 161 17.62 5.51 -7.15
N TYR A 162 16.34 5.21 -7.38
CA TYR A 162 15.49 4.51 -6.42
C TYR A 162 15.51 3.00 -6.70
N PRO A 163 15.36 2.14 -5.67
CA PRO A 163 15.15 0.72 -5.86
C PRO A 163 13.93 0.43 -6.73
N ALA A 164 14.08 -0.51 -7.66
CA ALA A 164 13.02 -0.96 -8.54
C ALA A 164 12.69 -2.43 -8.27
N PHE A 165 11.44 -2.76 -8.53
CA PHE A 165 10.90 -4.09 -8.34
C PHE A 165 10.02 -4.46 -9.53
N THR A 166 10.07 -5.73 -9.90
CA THR A 166 9.27 -6.30 -10.99
C THR A 166 8.11 -7.10 -10.43
N VAL A 167 6.91 -6.89 -10.97
CA VAL A 167 5.73 -7.71 -10.68
C VAL A 167 5.96 -9.13 -11.20
N ASP A 168 5.82 -10.10 -10.30
CA ASP A 168 6.01 -11.52 -10.60
C ASP A 168 5.09 -11.94 -11.78
N PRO A 169 5.63 -12.62 -12.81
CA PRO A 169 4.85 -13.01 -13.99
C PRO A 169 3.57 -13.78 -13.68
N ARG A 170 3.55 -14.54 -12.58
CA ARG A 170 2.40 -15.36 -12.15
C ARG A 170 1.24 -14.52 -11.60
N ASP A 171 1.46 -13.23 -11.34
CA ASP A 171 0.47 -12.32 -10.74
C ASP A 171 -0.03 -11.25 -11.73
N ARG A 172 0.48 -11.26 -12.98
CA ARG A 172 0.22 -10.21 -13.98
C ARG A 172 -1.23 -10.13 -14.47
N ASP A 173 -1.96 -11.24 -14.41
CA ASP A 173 -3.38 -11.31 -14.75
C ASP A 173 -4.25 -10.46 -13.79
N ARG A 174 -3.78 -10.25 -12.56
CA ARG A 174 -4.50 -9.48 -11.51
C ARG A 174 -4.17 -7.99 -11.51
N VAL A 175 -3.20 -7.54 -12.30
CA VAL A 175 -2.74 -6.13 -12.34
C VAL A 175 -3.89 -5.17 -12.62
N ARG A 176 -4.67 -5.40 -13.68
CA ARG A 176 -5.80 -4.50 -14.05
C ARG A 176 -6.88 -4.45 -12.98
N GLU A 177 -7.09 -5.54 -12.25
CA GLU A 177 -8.05 -5.58 -11.15
C GLU A 177 -7.55 -4.80 -9.92
N SER A 178 -6.27 -4.93 -9.58
CA SER A 178 -5.67 -4.27 -8.42
C SER A 178 -5.76 -2.74 -8.47
N LEU A 179 -5.67 -2.16 -9.68
CA LEU A 179 -5.74 -0.71 -9.92
C LEU A 179 -7.13 -0.09 -9.68
N ARG A 180 -8.15 -0.89 -9.41
CA ARG A 180 -9.54 -0.43 -9.24
C ARG A 180 -9.99 -0.41 -7.78
N GLY A 181 -9.09 -0.67 -6.83
CA GLY A 181 -9.38 -0.72 -5.40
C GLY A 181 -8.34 0.05 -4.58
N GLN A 182 -8.34 -0.21 -3.27
CA GLN A 182 -7.23 0.19 -2.41
C GLN A 182 -5.98 -0.58 -2.82
N LEU A 183 -4.85 0.13 -2.94
CA LEU A 183 -3.57 -0.44 -3.34
C LEU A 183 -2.48 0.09 -2.40
N ILE A 184 -1.70 -0.84 -1.85
CA ILE A 184 -0.72 -0.61 -0.78
C ILE A 184 0.57 -1.30 -1.20
N ALA A 185 1.71 -0.62 -1.12
CA ALA A 185 3.02 -1.26 -1.15
C ALA A 185 3.42 -1.65 0.27
N THR A 186 3.83 -2.91 0.46
CA THR A 186 4.25 -3.44 1.76
C THR A 186 5.63 -4.05 1.69
N GLN A 187 6.40 -3.88 2.76
CA GLN A 187 7.64 -4.61 3.02
C GLN A 187 7.44 -5.46 4.27
N ARG A 188 7.83 -6.74 4.20
CA ARG A 188 7.75 -7.67 5.33
C ARG A 188 9.10 -8.29 5.62
N ALA A 189 9.34 -8.61 6.89
CA ALA A 189 10.46 -9.43 7.33
C ALA A 189 10.24 -10.90 6.94
N ALA A 190 11.29 -11.72 7.07
CA ALA A 190 11.24 -13.16 6.80
C ALA A 190 10.18 -13.90 7.64
N ASN A 191 9.90 -13.43 8.86
CA ASN A 191 8.85 -13.96 9.74
C ASN A 191 7.44 -13.42 9.42
N GLY A 192 7.28 -12.59 8.38
CA GLY A 192 6.02 -12.01 7.95
C GLY A 192 5.64 -10.67 8.60
N ALA A 193 6.41 -10.18 9.58
CA ALA A 193 6.14 -8.91 10.24
C ALA A 193 6.17 -7.74 9.26
N LEU A 194 5.20 -6.82 9.36
CA LEU A 194 5.13 -5.64 8.51
C LEU A 194 6.20 -4.62 8.93
N LEU A 195 7.12 -4.31 8.00
CA LEU A 195 8.22 -3.37 8.22
C LEU A 195 7.91 -1.98 7.65
N ALA A 196 7.17 -1.91 6.54
CA ALA A 196 6.72 -0.67 5.94
C ALA A 196 5.41 -0.89 5.18
N ALA A 197 4.53 0.12 5.18
CA ALA A 197 3.39 0.17 4.27
C ALA A 197 3.09 1.61 3.84
N THR A 198 2.74 1.78 2.56
CA THR A 198 2.41 3.07 1.98
C THR A 198 1.42 2.89 0.81
N GLY A 199 0.67 3.94 0.44
CA GLY A 199 -0.09 3.94 -0.80
C GLY A 199 0.80 3.94 -2.05
N VAL A 200 0.17 3.80 -3.22
CA VAL A 200 0.88 3.67 -4.49
C VAL A 200 0.41 4.72 -5.49
N GLN A 201 1.35 5.43 -6.11
CA GLN A 201 1.09 6.32 -7.23
C GLN A 201 1.00 5.49 -8.52
N THR A 202 -0.12 5.59 -9.25
CA THR A 202 -0.44 4.69 -10.37
C THR A 202 -0.46 5.38 -11.74
N ALA A 203 -0.05 6.65 -11.85
CA ALA A 203 -0.15 7.38 -13.12
C ALA A 203 0.62 6.67 -14.27
N GLY A 204 1.85 6.24 -14.01
CA GLY A 204 2.70 5.61 -15.03
C GLY A 204 2.10 4.30 -15.58
N ILE A 205 1.68 3.38 -14.70
CA ILE A 205 1.03 2.14 -15.14
C ILE A 205 -0.31 2.39 -15.85
N LEU A 206 -1.08 3.41 -15.46
CA LEU A 206 -2.31 3.74 -16.17
C LEU A 206 -2.02 4.19 -17.61
N ASP A 207 -0.99 5.00 -17.83
CA ASP A 207 -0.55 5.39 -19.16
C ASP A 207 -0.04 4.20 -19.99
N ASP A 208 0.73 3.31 -19.38
CA ASP A 208 1.27 2.12 -20.04
C ASP A 208 0.15 1.14 -20.47
N LEU A 209 -0.80 0.87 -19.57
CA LEU A 209 -1.86 -0.10 -19.82
C LEU A 209 -2.98 0.41 -20.73
N TYR A 210 -3.26 1.72 -20.67
CA TYR A 210 -4.45 2.32 -21.28
C TYR A 210 -4.14 3.50 -22.20
N GLY A 211 -3.13 4.32 -21.87
CA GLY A 211 -2.89 5.64 -22.46
C GLY A 211 -2.86 5.63 -23.98
N LYS A 212 -2.04 4.75 -24.60
CA LYS A 212 -1.93 4.69 -26.07
C LYS A 212 -3.27 4.42 -26.77
N LYS A 213 -4.11 3.54 -26.22
CA LYS A 213 -5.41 3.19 -26.82
C LYS A 213 -6.49 4.20 -26.47
N ALA A 214 -6.43 4.79 -25.28
CA ALA A 214 -7.36 5.81 -24.83
C ALA A 214 -7.15 7.14 -25.57
N ALA A 215 -5.91 7.46 -25.98
CA ALA A 215 -5.58 8.69 -26.69
C ALA A 215 -6.32 8.85 -28.03
N SER A 216 -6.71 7.75 -28.68
CA SER A 216 -7.50 7.77 -29.92
C SER A 216 -9.00 7.60 -29.70
N ALA A 217 -9.46 7.54 -28.45
CA ALA A 217 -10.88 7.40 -28.14
C ALA A 217 -11.58 8.75 -28.28
N GLU A 218 -12.80 8.74 -28.85
CA GLU A 218 -13.66 9.93 -28.82
C GLU A 218 -14.28 10.05 -27.42
N LEU A 219 -13.96 11.15 -26.73
CA LEU A 219 -14.42 11.46 -25.37
C LEU A 219 -15.43 12.62 -25.38
N GLY A 220 -16.23 12.72 -24.32
CA GLY A 220 -17.33 13.67 -24.25
C GLY A 220 -18.56 13.23 -25.05
N PRO A 221 -19.46 14.16 -25.38
CA PRO A 221 -20.61 13.90 -26.23
C PRO A 221 -20.22 13.87 -27.71
N VAL A 222 -20.40 12.72 -28.36
CA VAL A 222 -20.09 12.52 -29.78
C VAL A 222 -21.34 12.08 -30.52
N PHE A 223 -21.68 12.76 -31.61
CA PHE A 223 -22.92 12.50 -32.34
C PHE A 223 -22.65 11.73 -33.63
N ARG A 224 -23.43 10.67 -33.87
CA ARG A 224 -23.48 9.98 -35.17
C ARG A 224 -24.94 9.80 -35.59
N LYS A 225 -25.31 10.34 -36.75
CA LYS A 225 -26.71 10.34 -37.24
C LYS A 225 -27.69 10.88 -36.17
N SER A 226 -27.29 11.98 -35.51
CA SER A 226 -27.98 12.64 -34.39
C SER A 226 -28.15 11.81 -33.10
N LYS A 227 -27.49 10.66 -32.98
CA LYS A 227 -27.49 9.88 -31.73
C LYS A 227 -26.21 10.21 -30.94
N PRO A 228 -26.34 10.70 -29.70
CA PRO A 228 -25.17 10.97 -28.86
C PRO A 228 -24.60 9.68 -28.27
N THR A 229 -23.29 9.58 -28.23
CA THR A 229 -22.54 8.66 -27.38
C THR A 229 -21.75 9.51 -26.40
N LEU A 230 -21.93 9.26 -25.10
CA LEU A 230 -21.20 9.94 -24.04
C LEU A 230 -20.12 9.03 -23.53
N SER A 231 -18.88 9.51 -23.51
CA SER A 231 -17.71 8.74 -23.16
C SER A 231 -16.80 9.49 -22.17
N VAL A 232 -16.31 8.80 -21.15
CA VAL A 232 -15.34 9.35 -20.18
C VAL A 232 -14.25 8.33 -19.85
N TRP A 233 -13.01 8.79 -19.80
CA TRP A 233 -11.89 7.96 -19.38
C TRP A 233 -11.84 7.86 -17.86
N ALA A 234 -12.10 6.66 -17.32
CA ALA A 234 -12.10 6.41 -15.88
C ALA A 234 -11.58 4.98 -15.59
N PRO A 235 -10.29 4.71 -15.86
CA PRO A 235 -9.73 3.36 -15.89
C PRO A 235 -9.75 2.66 -14.52
N THR A 236 -9.64 3.43 -13.43
CA THR A 236 -9.66 2.95 -12.04
C THR A 236 -11.07 2.80 -11.47
N ALA A 237 -12.10 3.29 -12.17
CA ALA A 237 -13.46 3.27 -11.63
C ALA A 237 -14.00 1.85 -11.45
N ARG A 238 -14.73 1.64 -10.36
CA ARG A 238 -15.52 0.44 -10.12
C ARG A 238 -16.77 0.46 -10.98
N THR A 239 -17.49 1.58 -10.97
CA THR A 239 -18.69 1.80 -11.77
C THR A 239 -18.75 3.23 -12.27
N VAL A 240 -19.31 3.42 -13.46
CA VAL A 240 -19.68 4.74 -13.99
C VAL A 240 -21.13 4.67 -14.45
N SER A 241 -21.92 5.68 -14.07
CA SER A 241 -23.27 5.89 -14.58
C SER A 241 -23.46 7.34 -15.00
N LEU A 242 -24.34 7.56 -15.96
CA LEU A 242 -24.76 8.87 -16.40
C LEU A 242 -26.02 9.28 -15.62
N GLU A 243 -25.93 10.34 -14.81
CA GLU A 243 -27.12 11.03 -14.33
C GLU A 243 -27.63 11.94 -15.44
N LEU A 244 -28.71 11.56 -16.12
CA LEU A 244 -29.29 12.28 -17.25
C LEU A 244 -30.75 12.58 -16.99
N ASP A 245 -31.12 13.87 -16.95
CA ASP A 245 -32.51 14.31 -16.84
C ASP A 245 -33.30 13.61 -15.70
N GLY A 246 -32.68 13.50 -14.52
CA GLY A 246 -33.26 12.85 -13.34
C GLY A 246 -33.22 11.31 -13.35
N ARG A 247 -32.61 10.68 -14.36
CA ARG A 247 -32.44 9.22 -14.45
C ARG A 247 -30.97 8.83 -14.33
N THR A 248 -30.73 7.61 -13.87
CA THR A 248 -29.38 7.01 -13.86
C THR A 248 -29.29 5.97 -14.96
N VAL A 249 -28.32 6.11 -15.86
CA VAL A 249 -28.06 5.18 -16.95
C VAL A 249 -26.69 4.55 -16.76
N PRO A 250 -26.58 3.22 -16.59
CA PRO A 250 -25.28 2.57 -16.42
C PRO A 250 -24.46 2.68 -17.71
N MET A 251 -23.15 2.92 -17.56
CA MET A 251 -22.21 2.97 -18.68
C MET A 251 -21.44 1.65 -18.81
N LYS A 252 -21.01 1.33 -20.04
CA LYS A 252 -20.20 0.15 -20.32
C LYS A 252 -18.72 0.52 -20.39
N ARG A 253 -17.88 -0.21 -19.68
CA ARG A 253 -16.42 -0.09 -19.74
C ARG A 253 -15.87 -0.85 -20.95
N ASP A 254 -14.89 -0.27 -21.63
CA ASP A 254 -13.97 -0.98 -22.51
C ASP A 254 -12.68 -1.30 -21.74
N ASP A 255 -12.38 -2.59 -21.57
CA ASP A 255 -11.23 -3.04 -20.76
C ASP A 255 -9.87 -2.74 -21.40
N ARG A 256 -9.82 -2.47 -22.70
CA ARG A 256 -8.59 -2.12 -23.41
C ARG A 256 -8.18 -0.67 -23.18
N THR A 257 -9.14 0.23 -23.03
CA THR A 257 -8.93 1.69 -22.96
C THR A 257 -9.23 2.25 -21.57
N GLY A 258 -10.05 1.56 -20.77
CA GLY A 258 -10.56 2.10 -19.50
C GLY A 258 -11.63 3.18 -19.68
N VAL A 259 -12.08 3.42 -20.92
CA VAL A 259 -13.17 4.35 -21.24
C VAL A 259 -14.51 3.71 -20.91
N TRP A 260 -15.38 4.50 -20.29
CA TRP A 260 -16.78 4.16 -20.06
C TRP A 260 -17.63 4.91 -21.07
N SER A 261 -18.59 4.24 -21.69
CA SER A 261 -19.47 4.85 -22.69
C SER A 261 -20.92 4.43 -22.56
N VAL A 262 -21.82 5.28 -23.04
CA VAL A 262 -23.24 4.94 -23.27
C VAL A 262 -23.76 5.67 -24.50
N THR A 263 -24.44 4.93 -25.38
CA THR A 263 -25.12 5.49 -26.54
C THR A 263 -26.59 5.75 -26.24
N GLY A 264 -27.01 6.97 -26.47
CA GLY A 264 -28.35 7.47 -26.18
C GLY A 264 -29.31 7.47 -27.37
N LYS A 265 -30.50 8.03 -27.11
CA LYS A 265 -31.49 8.37 -28.14
C LYS A 265 -31.30 9.81 -28.57
N LYS A 266 -31.81 10.18 -29.76
CA LYS A 266 -31.78 11.56 -30.27
C LYS A 266 -32.37 12.58 -29.26
N SER A 267 -33.39 12.16 -28.50
CA SER A 267 -34.06 12.97 -27.49
C SER A 267 -33.19 13.34 -26.27
N TRP A 268 -31.94 12.86 -26.22
CA TRP A 268 -30.99 13.27 -25.19
C TRP A 268 -30.37 14.64 -25.50
N GLN A 269 -30.43 15.11 -26.75
CA GLN A 269 -29.87 16.41 -27.12
C GLN A 269 -30.46 17.54 -26.25
N GLY A 270 -29.58 18.42 -25.76
CA GLY A 270 -29.88 19.52 -24.85
C GLY A 270 -30.16 19.11 -23.41
N LYS A 271 -30.19 17.82 -23.08
CA LYS A 271 -30.46 17.37 -21.70
C LYS A 271 -29.24 17.58 -20.80
N PRO A 272 -29.45 17.98 -19.53
CA PRO A 272 -28.37 18.13 -18.58
C PRO A 272 -27.94 16.79 -17.99
N TYR A 273 -26.63 16.63 -17.78
CA TYR A 273 -26.04 15.42 -17.23
C TYR A 273 -24.83 15.64 -16.31
N ARG A 274 -24.51 14.59 -15.54
CA ARG A 274 -23.25 14.40 -14.81
C ARG A 274 -22.84 12.93 -14.87
N TYR A 275 -21.55 12.65 -14.71
CA TYR A 275 -21.10 11.29 -14.42
C TYR A 275 -21.16 11.05 -12.92
N ALA A 276 -21.78 9.94 -12.51
CA ALA A 276 -21.66 9.36 -11.18
C ALA A 276 -20.58 8.27 -11.23
N VAL A 277 -19.40 8.57 -10.70
CA VAL A 277 -18.20 7.74 -10.78
C VAL A 277 -17.87 7.18 -9.40
N THR A 278 -17.95 5.86 -9.24
CA THR A 278 -17.55 5.19 -7.99
C THR A 278 -16.10 4.71 -8.11
N ILE A 279 -15.22 5.28 -7.28
CA ILE A 279 -13.76 5.05 -7.34
C ILE A 279 -13.20 4.87 -5.92
N TRP A 280 -12.03 4.24 -5.81
CA TRP A 280 -11.20 4.37 -4.62
C TRP A 280 -10.54 5.75 -4.62
N ALA A 281 -10.68 6.51 -3.54
CA ALA A 281 -10.07 7.82 -3.37
C ALA A 281 -8.97 7.75 -2.31
N PRO A 282 -7.67 7.75 -2.70
CA PRO A 282 -6.55 7.65 -1.76
C PRO A 282 -6.52 8.76 -0.70
N THR A 283 -6.97 9.98 -1.03
CA THR A 283 -6.96 11.13 -0.11
C THR A 283 -7.91 10.96 1.09
N VAL A 284 -8.97 10.17 0.94
CA VAL A 284 -9.95 9.91 2.00
C VAL A 284 -10.02 8.43 2.40
N GLN A 285 -9.16 7.60 1.81
CA GLN A 285 -9.03 6.15 2.06
C GLN A 285 -10.36 5.39 2.04
N LYS A 286 -11.24 5.73 1.09
CA LYS A 286 -12.57 5.14 0.95
C LYS A 286 -12.99 5.00 -0.51
N LEU A 287 -13.93 4.09 -0.76
CA LEU A 287 -14.73 4.15 -1.97
C LEU A 287 -15.70 5.34 -1.87
N VAL A 288 -15.71 6.18 -2.89
CA VAL A 288 -16.59 7.35 -2.98
C VAL A 288 -17.30 7.36 -4.32
N THR A 289 -18.50 7.91 -4.36
CA THR A 289 -19.22 8.22 -5.60
C THR A 289 -19.20 9.72 -5.83
N ASN A 290 -18.43 10.16 -6.82
CA ASN A 290 -18.34 11.55 -7.20
C ASN A 290 -19.34 11.84 -8.33
N LYS A 291 -20.08 12.94 -8.19
CA LYS A 291 -20.95 13.47 -9.26
C LYS A 291 -20.21 14.62 -9.92
N VAL A 292 -19.73 14.39 -11.14
CA VAL A 292 -18.82 15.31 -11.83
C VAL A 292 -19.41 15.73 -13.17
N THR A 293 -19.13 16.97 -13.56
CA THR A 293 -19.31 17.41 -14.94
C THR A 293 -18.34 16.67 -15.86
N ASP A 294 -18.68 16.63 -17.14
CA ASP A 294 -17.83 16.05 -18.17
C ASP A 294 -16.58 16.94 -18.39
N PRO A 295 -15.36 16.41 -18.24
CA PRO A 295 -14.15 17.17 -18.58
C PRO A 295 -14.09 17.55 -20.07
N TYR A 296 -14.87 16.88 -20.92
CA TYR A 296 -15.03 17.15 -22.35
C TYR A 296 -16.40 17.77 -22.67
N SER A 297 -17.01 18.49 -21.71
CA SER A 297 -18.28 19.20 -21.92
C SER A 297 -18.19 20.15 -23.12
N THR A 298 -19.16 20.10 -24.03
CA THR A 298 -19.32 21.07 -25.12
C THR A 298 -20.22 22.25 -24.73
N ALA A 299 -21.06 22.08 -23.70
CA ALA A 299 -21.89 23.11 -23.10
C ALA A 299 -22.20 22.78 -21.63
N LEU A 300 -22.56 23.81 -20.86
CA LEU A 300 -22.79 23.74 -19.42
C LEU A 300 -24.07 24.48 -19.03
N THR A 301 -24.70 24.08 -17.93
CA THR A 301 -25.71 24.90 -17.25
C THR A 301 -25.07 26.07 -16.52
N ALA A 302 -25.87 27.00 -16.00
CA ALA A 302 -25.40 28.04 -15.08
C ALA A 302 -24.53 27.44 -13.96
N ASP A 303 -23.49 28.19 -13.60
CA ASP A 303 -22.48 27.84 -12.59
C ASP A 303 -21.76 26.51 -12.83
N SER A 304 -21.78 26.01 -14.07
CA SER A 304 -21.21 24.70 -14.43
C SER A 304 -21.76 23.54 -13.60
N ALA A 305 -22.99 23.67 -13.07
CA ALA A 305 -23.57 22.66 -12.19
C ALA A 305 -23.77 21.30 -12.89
N ARG A 306 -23.99 21.31 -14.21
CA ARG A 306 -24.18 20.14 -15.07
C ARG A 306 -23.63 20.40 -16.47
N SER A 307 -23.22 19.34 -17.15
CA SER A 307 -22.92 19.32 -18.58
C SER A 307 -24.19 19.22 -19.41
N LEU A 308 -24.18 19.66 -20.67
CA LEU A 308 -25.30 19.53 -21.60
C LEU A 308 -24.91 18.63 -22.77
N VAL A 309 -25.83 17.76 -23.19
CA VAL A 309 -25.63 16.90 -24.38
C VAL A 309 -25.81 17.74 -25.65
N VAL A 310 -24.76 18.44 -26.09
CA VAL A 310 -24.83 19.39 -27.22
C VAL A 310 -23.92 18.94 -28.35
N ASP A 311 -24.48 18.98 -29.56
CA ASP A 311 -23.77 18.81 -30.81
C ASP A 311 -23.31 20.19 -31.30
N LEU A 312 -22.01 20.33 -31.57
CA LEU A 312 -21.42 21.57 -32.11
C LEU A 312 -21.10 21.44 -33.62
N THR A 313 -21.39 20.28 -34.22
CA THR A 313 -21.05 19.96 -35.61
C THR A 313 -22.23 20.07 -36.57
#